data_AF-A4S590-F1
#
_entry.id   AF-A4S590-F1
#
_cell.length_a   1.000
_cell.length_b   1.000
_cell.length_c   1.000
_cell.angle_alpha   90.00
_cell.angle_beta   90.00
_cell.angle_gamma   90.00
#
_symmetry.space_group_name_H-M   'P 1'
#
loop_
_entity.id
_entity.type
_entity.pdbx_description
1 polymer ?
#
loop_
_entity_poly.entity_id
_entity_poly.type
_entity_poly.pdbx_seq_one_letter_code
_entity_poly.pdbx_strand_id
1 'polypeptide(L)'
;MDVQVSYFDDDGNLVRCEFGDLLRGKTAVVFAVPGAFTPTCSTKHLPGYVERADAMRERGVDEVICVSVNDAFVMNAWGNSAGAKMAKIKMVADGSAAWSKACGVDLDLHEQGMGTRSRRYALIARDGVIEYLAMESGQKYETSGAADILERLPLP
;
A
#
# COMPACT_ATOMS: atom_id res chain seq x y z
N MET A 1 -10.84 1.56 -12.49
CA MET A 1 -9.64 2.42 -12.39
C MET A 1 -8.56 1.64 -13.09
N ASP A 2 -8.34 1.97 -14.36
CA ASP A 2 -7.79 1.04 -15.35
C ASP A 2 -6.29 1.33 -15.49
N VAL A 3 -5.59 1.23 -14.36
CA VAL A 3 -4.17 1.55 -14.23
C VAL A 3 -3.38 0.28 -13.99
N GLN A 4 -2.39 0.02 -14.84
CA GLN A 4 -1.54 -1.17 -14.73
C GLN A 4 -0.58 -1.05 -13.55
N VAL A 5 -0.58 -2.10 -12.73
CA VAL A 5 0.38 -2.31 -11.63
C VAL A 5 0.89 -3.75 -11.67
N SER A 6 1.92 -4.02 -10.86
CA SER A 6 2.49 -5.36 -10.77
C SER A 6 2.83 -5.75 -9.35
N TYR A 7 2.83 -7.05 -9.07
CA TYR A 7 3.25 -7.60 -7.78
C TYR A 7 3.71 -9.05 -7.98
N PHE A 8 4.37 -9.61 -6.98
CA PHE A 8 4.68 -11.05 -6.95
C PHE A 8 3.60 -11.78 -6.16
N ASP A 9 3.02 -12.83 -6.74
CA ASP A 9 2.04 -13.68 -6.05
C ASP A 9 2.72 -14.67 -5.07
N ASP A 10 1.91 -15.47 -4.38
CA ASP A 10 2.39 -16.41 -3.37
C ASP A 10 3.30 -17.51 -3.94
N ASP A 11 3.13 -17.84 -5.22
CA ASP A 11 3.95 -18.79 -5.99
C ASP A 11 5.23 -18.16 -6.53
N GLY A 12 5.41 -16.85 -6.35
CA GLY A 12 6.59 -16.11 -6.81
C GLY A 12 6.54 -15.72 -8.29
N ASN A 13 5.37 -15.75 -8.92
CA ASN A 13 5.19 -15.27 -10.28
C ASN A 13 4.98 -13.76 -10.29
N LEU A 14 5.57 -13.09 -11.28
CA LEU A 14 5.27 -11.69 -11.55
C LEU A 14 3.88 -11.58 -12.20
N VAL A 15 2.95 -10.97 -11.47
CA VAL A 15 1.60 -10.68 -11.93
C VAL A 15 1.50 -9.22 -12.39
N ARG A 16 0.82 -8.98 -13.50
CA ARG A 16 0.40 -7.66 -13.98
C ARG A 16 -1.12 -7.63 -14.03
N CYS A 17 -1.72 -6.56 -13.53
CA CYS A 17 -3.17 -6.40 -13.47
C CYS A 17 -3.53 -4.92 -13.43
N GLU A 18 -4.82 -4.62 -13.58
CA GLU A 18 -5.34 -3.30 -13.27
C GLU A 18 -5.52 -3.14 -11.77
N PHE A 19 -5.19 -1.96 -11.23
CA PHE A 19 -5.34 -1.71 -9.80
C PHE A 19 -6.79 -1.92 -9.33
N GLY A 20 -7.77 -1.58 -10.17
CA GLY A 20 -9.18 -1.82 -9.89
C GLY A 20 -9.54 -3.30 -9.63
N ASP A 21 -8.84 -4.24 -10.25
CA ASP A 21 -9.07 -5.68 -10.05
C ASP A 21 -8.66 -6.15 -8.65
N LEU A 22 -7.76 -5.42 -8.00
CA LEU A 22 -7.36 -5.69 -6.62
C LEU A 22 -8.44 -5.29 -5.61
N LEU A 23 -9.36 -4.39 -5.99
CA LEU A 23 -10.38 -3.81 -5.10
C LEU A 23 -11.80 -4.33 -5.36
N ARG A 24 -12.08 -4.81 -6.59
CA ARG A 24 -13.42 -5.22 -7.02
C ARG A 24 -13.94 -6.38 -6.19
N GLY A 25 -15.17 -6.27 -5.69
CA GLY A 25 -15.83 -7.29 -4.89
C GLY A 25 -15.20 -7.55 -3.52
N LYS A 26 -14.30 -6.66 -3.04
CA LYS A 26 -13.55 -6.84 -1.80
C LYS A 26 -13.64 -5.62 -0.89
N THR A 27 -13.47 -5.83 0.40
CA THR A 27 -13.05 -4.81 1.35
C THR A 27 -11.53 -4.81 1.40
N ALA A 28 -10.91 -3.73 0.95
CA ALA A 28 -9.46 -3.59 0.89
C ALA A 28 -8.97 -2.44 1.77
N VAL A 29 -7.89 -2.68 2.50
CA VAL A 29 -7.06 -1.64 3.11
C VAL A 29 -5.85 -1.43 2.22
N VAL A 30 -5.67 -0.22 1.70
CA VAL A 30 -4.52 0.14 0.87
C VAL A 30 -3.72 1.21 1.60
N PHE A 31 -2.43 0.99 1.80
CA PHE A 31 -1.52 2.02 2.30
C PHE A 31 -0.39 2.24 1.32
N ALA A 32 -0.05 3.50 1.09
CA ALA A 32 1.01 3.88 0.17
C ALA A 32 2.16 4.57 0.90
N VAL A 33 3.35 4.36 0.36
CA VAL A 33 4.59 4.91 0.92
C VAL A 33 5.43 5.63 -0.14
N PRO A 34 6.26 6.60 0.27
CA PRO A 34 7.19 7.24 -0.65
C PRO A 34 8.24 6.31 -1.27
N GLY A 35 8.62 5.23 -0.60
CA GLY A 35 9.62 4.33 -1.15
C GLY A 35 9.93 3.14 -0.28
N ALA A 36 10.14 1.99 -0.92
CA ALA A 36 10.72 0.81 -0.30
C ALA A 36 12.10 1.14 0.32
N PHE A 37 12.44 0.45 1.41
CA PHE A 37 13.70 0.63 2.16
C PHE A 37 13.95 2.01 2.80
N THR A 38 13.04 2.99 2.66
CA THR A 38 13.18 4.31 3.32
C THR A 38 12.87 4.24 4.83
N PRO A 39 13.45 5.13 5.68
CA PRO A 39 13.45 4.95 7.14
C PRO A 39 12.06 4.77 7.78
N THR A 40 11.15 5.75 7.66
CA THR A 40 9.81 5.67 8.27
C THR A 40 8.98 4.52 7.69
N CYS A 41 9.16 4.22 6.41
CA CYS A 41 8.41 3.17 5.72
C CYS A 41 8.80 1.78 6.22
N SER A 42 10.11 1.54 6.41
CA SER A 42 10.67 0.24 6.81
C SER A 42 10.68 0.01 8.33
N THR A 43 10.71 1.06 9.14
CA THR A 43 10.79 0.92 10.61
C THR A 43 9.47 1.07 11.32
N LYS A 44 8.46 1.68 10.68
CA LYS A 44 7.16 1.97 11.32
C LYS A 44 5.97 1.58 10.45
N HIS A 45 5.90 2.10 9.22
CA HIS A 45 4.66 2.02 8.44
C HIS A 45 4.32 0.57 8.04
N LEU A 46 5.16 -0.07 7.20
CA LEU A 46 4.92 -1.46 6.80
C LEU A 46 4.91 -2.45 7.99
N PRO A 47 5.87 -2.40 8.95
CA PRO A 47 5.83 -3.27 10.12
C PRO A 47 4.52 -3.16 10.94
N GLY A 48 3.98 -1.95 11.11
CA GLY A 48 2.72 -1.76 11.82
C GLY A 48 1.54 -2.47 11.16
N TYR A 49 1.50 -2.53 9.83
CA TYR A 49 0.50 -3.30 9.08
C TYR A 49 0.77 -4.80 9.16
N VAL A 50 2.03 -5.24 9.09
CA VAL A 50 2.41 -6.66 9.27
C VAL A 50 1.90 -7.18 10.62
N GLU A 51 2.07 -6.42 11.69
CA GLU A 51 1.62 -6.78 13.04
C GLU A 51 0.09 -6.83 13.19
N ARG A 52 -0.67 -6.12 12.36
CA ARG A 52 -2.13 -5.91 12.53
C ARG A 52 -2.97 -6.48 11.40
N ALA A 53 -2.35 -7.09 10.39
CA ALA A 53 -3.07 -7.61 9.22
C ALA A 53 -4.15 -8.62 9.60
N ASP A 54 -3.90 -9.50 10.59
CA ASP A 54 -4.88 -10.48 11.04
C ASP A 54 -6.06 -9.82 11.78
N ALA A 55 -5.80 -8.83 12.63
CA ALA A 55 -6.86 -8.07 13.29
C ALA A 55 -7.73 -7.28 12.28
N MET A 56 -7.14 -6.82 11.17
CA MET A 56 -7.91 -6.20 10.07
C MET A 56 -8.81 -7.23 9.38
N ARG A 57 -8.32 -8.47 9.16
CA ARG A 57 -9.12 -9.55 8.57
C ARG A 57 -10.28 -9.99 9.46
N GLU A 58 -10.06 -10.05 10.76
CA GLU A 58 -11.12 -10.31 11.75
C GLU A 58 -12.25 -9.26 11.68
N ARG A 59 -11.94 -8.05 11.19
CA ARG A 59 -12.90 -6.97 10.95
C ARG A 59 -13.43 -6.90 9.51
N GLY A 60 -13.28 -7.97 8.75
CA GLY A 60 -13.84 -8.12 7.41
C GLY A 60 -13.02 -7.48 6.29
N VAL A 61 -11.71 -7.24 6.48
CA VAL A 61 -10.81 -6.85 5.40
C VAL A 61 -10.35 -8.10 4.64
N ASP A 62 -10.60 -8.14 3.34
CA ASP A 62 -10.18 -9.23 2.45
C ASP A 62 -8.71 -9.09 2.03
N GLU A 63 -8.27 -7.85 1.76
CA GLU A 63 -6.94 -7.55 1.23
C GLU A 63 -6.28 -6.39 1.99
N VAL A 64 -5.02 -6.58 2.35
CA VAL A 64 -4.15 -5.50 2.83
C VAL A 64 -3.06 -5.29 1.78
N ILE A 65 -2.96 -4.08 1.24
CA ILE A 65 -2.14 -3.77 0.07
C ILE A 65 -1.18 -2.64 0.41
N CYS A 66 0.12 -2.87 0.18
CA CYS A 66 1.14 -1.83 0.23
C CYS A 66 1.47 -1.35 -1.18
N VAL A 67 1.40 -0.05 -1.43
CA VAL A 67 1.72 0.56 -2.73
C VAL A 67 2.95 1.46 -2.62
N SER A 68 3.86 1.37 -3.58
CA SER A 68 4.96 2.32 -3.72
C SER A 68 5.34 2.50 -5.18
N VAL A 69 5.90 3.67 -5.50
CA VAL A 69 6.58 3.91 -6.78
C VAL A 69 7.98 3.32 -6.71
N ASN A 70 8.03 2.00 -6.87
CA ASN A 70 9.20 1.16 -7.04
C ASN A 70 8.81 0.04 -8.02
N ASP A 71 9.78 -0.63 -8.64
CA ASP A 71 9.50 -1.82 -9.44
C ASP A 71 9.11 -3.04 -8.56
N ALA A 72 8.50 -4.05 -9.19
CA ALA A 72 8.00 -5.24 -8.50
C ALA A 72 9.10 -6.06 -7.82
N PHE A 73 10.33 -6.05 -8.34
CA PHE A 73 11.44 -6.81 -7.76
C PHE A 73 11.87 -6.19 -6.43
N VAL A 74 12.01 -4.85 -6.41
CA VAL A 74 12.29 -4.09 -5.19
C VAL A 74 11.16 -4.26 -4.17
N MET A 75 9.89 -4.14 -4.60
CA MET A 75 8.75 -4.31 -3.70
C MET A 75 8.67 -5.71 -3.09
N ASN A 76 8.95 -6.76 -3.88
CA ASN A 76 9.00 -8.13 -3.40
C ASN A 76 10.14 -8.35 -2.38
N ALA A 77 11.36 -7.91 -2.71
CA ALA A 77 12.51 -8.05 -1.80
C ALA A 77 12.27 -7.30 -0.47
N TRP A 78 11.72 -6.09 -0.54
CA TRP A 78 11.39 -5.30 0.65
C TRP A 78 10.32 -5.96 1.50
N GLY A 79 9.21 -6.39 0.89
CA GLY A 79 8.15 -7.11 1.59
C GLY A 79 8.63 -8.37 2.29
N ASN A 80 9.47 -9.16 1.62
CA ASN A 80 10.06 -10.36 2.21
C ASN A 80 10.93 -10.03 3.43
N SER A 81 11.74 -8.96 3.35
CA SER A 81 12.57 -8.52 4.49
C SER A 81 11.76 -8.05 5.70
N ALA A 82 10.51 -7.63 5.49
CA ALA A 82 9.61 -7.11 6.52
C ALA A 82 8.55 -8.11 6.99
N GLY A 83 8.54 -9.35 6.48
CA GLY A 83 7.53 -10.35 6.85
C GLY A 83 6.15 -10.16 6.19
N ALA A 84 6.04 -9.33 5.15
CA ALA A 84 4.78 -9.03 4.46
C ALA A 84 4.10 -10.28 3.89
N LYS A 85 4.88 -11.23 3.36
CA LYS A 85 4.36 -12.50 2.83
C LYS A 85 3.67 -13.33 3.91
N MET A 86 4.26 -13.44 5.11
CA MET A 86 3.66 -14.16 6.23
C MET A 86 2.37 -13.49 6.69
N ALA A 87 2.35 -12.16 6.74
CA ALA A 87 1.16 -11.38 7.07
C ALA A 87 0.15 -11.26 5.91
N LYS A 88 0.40 -11.93 4.78
CA LYS A 88 -0.42 -11.88 3.55
C LYS A 88 -0.73 -10.45 3.09
N ILE A 89 0.28 -9.57 3.13
CA ILE A 89 0.19 -8.21 2.60
C ILE A 89 0.67 -8.23 1.15
N LYS A 90 -0.16 -7.75 0.24
CA LYS A 90 0.17 -7.65 -1.18
C LYS A 90 1.07 -6.43 -1.43
N MET A 91 2.29 -6.67 -1.90
CA MET A 91 3.28 -5.63 -2.18
C MET A 91 3.17 -5.18 -3.64
N VAL A 92 2.39 -4.13 -3.89
CA VAL A 92 2.07 -3.63 -5.22
C VAL A 92 3.05 -2.56 -5.67
N ALA A 93 3.69 -2.82 -6.81
CA ALA A 93 4.57 -1.90 -7.51
C ALA A 93 3.79 -1.03 -8.49
N ASP A 94 3.73 0.27 -8.19
CA ASP A 94 3.36 1.34 -9.10
C ASP A 94 4.61 1.91 -9.77
N GLY A 95 5.40 1.06 -10.43
CA GLY A 95 6.76 1.39 -10.89
C GLY A 95 6.84 2.57 -11.87
N SER A 96 5.75 2.89 -12.58
CA SER A 96 5.66 4.03 -13.50
C SER A 96 4.95 5.25 -12.90
N ALA A 97 4.61 5.21 -11.60
CA ALA A 97 3.78 6.20 -10.91
C ALA A 97 2.41 6.43 -11.58
N ALA A 98 1.92 5.45 -12.36
CA ALA A 98 0.69 5.60 -13.12
C ALA A 98 -0.50 5.70 -12.18
N TRP A 99 -0.51 4.89 -11.11
CA TRP A 99 -1.57 4.93 -10.11
C TRP A 99 -1.46 6.22 -9.29
N SER A 100 -0.27 6.52 -8.79
CA SER A 100 -0.02 7.71 -7.97
C SER A 100 -0.43 8.99 -8.70
N LYS A 101 -0.10 9.12 -9.99
CA LYS A 101 -0.53 10.26 -10.83
C LYS A 101 -2.03 10.28 -11.10
N ALA A 102 -2.63 9.13 -11.42
CA ALA A 102 -4.07 9.05 -11.68
C ALA A 102 -4.91 9.48 -10.46
N CYS A 103 -4.42 9.21 -9.25
CA CYS A 103 -5.05 9.63 -8.01
C CYS A 103 -4.66 11.04 -7.54
N GLY A 104 -3.74 11.72 -8.22
CA GLY A 104 -3.22 13.04 -7.79
C GLY A 104 -2.44 12.97 -6.48
N VAL A 105 -1.85 11.82 -6.17
CA VAL A 105 -1.08 11.55 -4.96
C VAL A 105 0.41 11.34 -5.26
N ASP A 106 0.86 11.71 -6.45
CA ASP A 106 2.27 11.75 -6.76
C ASP A 106 3.00 12.88 -6.02
N LEU A 107 4.30 12.68 -5.85
CA LEU A 107 5.20 13.53 -5.10
C LEU A 107 6.51 13.63 -5.86
N ASP A 108 6.91 14.84 -6.24
CA ASP A 108 8.20 15.07 -6.88
C ASP A 108 9.30 15.21 -5.81
N LEU A 109 10.24 14.26 -5.80
CA LEU A 109 11.43 14.26 -4.95
C LEU A 109 12.72 14.23 -5.80
N HIS A 110 12.71 14.84 -6.99
CA HIS A 110 13.87 14.88 -7.88
C HIS A 110 15.09 15.54 -7.22
N GLU A 111 14.91 16.64 -6.47
CA GLU A 111 15.99 17.31 -5.73
C GLU A 111 16.62 16.41 -4.64
N GLN A 112 15.88 15.42 -4.16
CA GLN A 112 16.37 14.41 -3.21
C GLN A 112 16.95 13.16 -3.91
N GLY A 113 17.06 13.18 -5.25
CA GLY A 113 17.57 12.06 -6.05
C GLY A 113 16.62 10.87 -6.16
N MET A 114 15.34 11.05 -5.81
CA MET A 114 14.36 9.95 -5.75
C MET A 114 13.41 9.92 -6.94
N GLY A 115 13.30 11.01 -7.70
CA GLY A 115 12.34 11.17 -8.79
C GLY A 115 10.89 11.26 -8.29
N THR A 116 9.93 10.92 -9.16
CA THR A 116 8.51 10.86 -8.78
C THR A 116 8.24 9.68 -7.84
N ARG A 117 7.53 9.94 -6.74
CA ARG A 117 7.11 8.97 -5.73
C ARG A 117 5.62 9.08 -5.42
N SER A 118 5.10 8.17 -4.60
CA SER A 118 3.77 8.33 -4.00
C SER A 118 3.88 9.17 -2.72
N ARG A 119 2.85 9.96 -2.43
CA ARG A 119 2.62 10.48 -1.09
C ARG A 119 2.36 9.33 -0.11
N ARG A 120 2.50 9.62 1.18
CA ARG A 120 2.09 8.71 2.25
C ARG A 120 0.59 8.87 2.51
N TYR A 121 -0.15 7.77 2.44
CA TYR A 121 -1.56 7.74 2.79
C TYR A 121 -1.99 6.31 3.12
N ALA A 122 -3.19 6.19 3.66
CA ALA A 122 -3.91 4.92 3.72
C ALA A 122 -5.39 5.14 3.42
N LEU A 123 -6.05 4.14 2.88
CA LEU A 123 -7.46 4.19 2.52
C LEU A 123 -8.15 2.86 2.81
N ILE A 124 -9.46 2.94 2.99
CA ILE A 124 -10.36 1.78 3.03
C ILE A 124 -11.24 1.87 1.79
N ALA A 125 -11.28 0.79 1.01
CA ALA A 125 -12.13 0.67 -0.16
C ALA A 125 -13.07 -0.54 -0.01
N ARG A 126 -14.32 -0.40 -0.46
CA ARG A 126 -15.28 -1.49 -0.60
C ARG A 126 -15.81 -1.55 -2.01
N ASP A 127 -15.65 -2.71 -2.65
CA ASP A 127 -16.03 -2.93 -4.04
C ASP A 127 -15.50 -1.83 -4.99
N GLY A 128 -14.21 -1.52 -4.84
CA GLY A 128 -13.56 -0.47 -5.62
C GLY A 128 -13.94 0.97 -5.27
N VAL A 129 -14.86 1.22 -4.33
CA VAL A 129 -15.23 2.56 -3.86
C VAL A 129 -14.43 2.90 -2.61
N ILE A 130 -13.69 4.01 -2.64
CA ILE A 130 -12.95 4.52 -1.48
C ILE A 130 -13.95 5.12 -0.49
N GLU A 131 -14.05 4.55 0.71
CA GLU A 131 -14.94 5.02 1.78
C GLU A 131 -14.21 5.90 2.80
N TYR A 132 -12.90 5.73 2.95
CA TYR A 132 -12.08 6.51 3.86
C TYR A 132 -10.69 6.74 3.28
N LEU A 133 -10.12 7.92 3.51
CA LEU A 133 -8.77 8.31 3.11
C LEU A 133 -8.08 9.08 4.24
N ALA A 134 -6.99 8.54 4.75
CA ALA A 134 -6.03 9.21 5.62
C ALA A 134 -4.83 9.68 4.79
N MET A 135 -4.83 10.95 4.41
CA MET A 135 -3.76 11.57 3.61
C MET A 135 -2.78 12.31 4.53
N GLU A 136 -1.50 11.98 4.43
CA GLU A 136 -0.47 12.69 5.20
C GLU A 136 -0.07 14.00 4.53
N SER A 137 0.32 14.97 5.36
CA SER A 137 0.89 16.22 4.88
C SER A 137 2.42 16.15 4.88
N GLY A 138 3.03 16.33 3.71
CA GLY A 138 4.49 16.30 3.56
C GLY A 138 5.10 14.95 3.97
N GLN A 139 6.11 14.97 4.83
CA GLN A 139 6.83 13.76 5.28
C GLN A 139 6.26 13.12 6.55
N LYS A 140 5.09 13.58 7.00
CA LYS A 140 4.45 13.13 8.24
C LYS A 140 3.99 11.66 8.19
N TYR A 141 3.70 11.14 9.38
CA TYR A 141 3.13 9.82 9.63
C TYR A 141 2.31 9.92 10.92
N GLU A 142 1.08 10.40 10.80
CA GLU A 142 0.20 10.77 11.92
C GLU A 142 -1.15 10.05 11.89
N THR A 143 -1.65 9.67 10.72
CA THR A 143 -3.02 9.20 10.48
C THR A 143 -3.12 7.98 9.56
N SER A 144 -2.07 7.69 8.79
CA SER A 144 -2.04 6.56 7.86
C SER A 144 -1.56 5.26 8.50
N GLY A 145 -1.30 5.24 9.81
CA GLY A 145 -0.78 4.08 10.52
C GLY A 145 -1.78 2.95 10.62
N ALA A 146 -1.28 1.73 10.78
CA ALA A 146 -2.13 0.54 10.86
C ALA A 146 -3.08 0.57 12.07
N ALA A 147 -2.67 1.18 13.18
CA ALA A 147 -3.53 1.37 14.35
C ALA A 147 -4.68 2.34 14.01
N ASP A 148 -4.37 3.48 13.40
CA ASP A 148 -5.34 4.50 12.99
C ASP A 148 -6.38 3.92 12.02
N ILE A 149 -5.94 3.12 11.05
CA ILE A 149 -6.83 2.46 10.09
C ILE A 149 -7.66 1.36 10.75
N LEU A 150 -7.08 0.58 11.66
CA LEU A 150 -7.81 -0.47 12.36
C LEU A 150 -9.00 0.11 13.16
N GLU A 151 -8.83 1.28 13.78
CA GLU A 151 -9.91 2.00 14.49
C GLU A 151 -11.06 2.46 13.58
N ARG A 152 -10.82 2.58 12.27
CA ARG A 152 -11.87 2.94 11.29
C ARG A 152 -12.63 1.73 10.77
N LEU A 153 -12.15 0.52 11.01
CA LEU A 153 -12.84 -0.70 10.61
C LEU A 153 -13.93 -1.08 11.64
N PRO A 154 -15.03 -1.72 11.21
CA PRO A 154 -16.07 -2.20 12.10
C PRO A 154 -15.50 -3.06 13.24
N LEU A 155 -16.11 -3.00 14.42
CA LEU A 155 -15.80 -3.96 15.47
C LEU A 155 -16.25 -5.37 15.05
N PRO A 156 -15.54 -6.43 15.47
CA PRO A 156 -15.92 -7.81 15.18
C PRO A 156 -17.26 -8.19 15.85
#